data_AF-A0A4Z0AAS9-F1
#
_entry.id   AF-A0A4Z0AAS9-F1
#
_cell.length_a   1.000
_cell.length_b   1.000
_cell.length_c   1.000
_cell.angle_alpha   90.00
_cell.angle_beta   90.00
_cell.angle_gamma   90.00
#
_symmetry.space_group_name_H-M   'P 1'
#
loop_
_entity.id
_entity.type
_entity.pdbx_description
1 polymer ?
#
loop_
_entity_poly.entity_id
_entity_poly.type
_entity_poly.pdbx_seq_one_letter_code
_entity_poly.pdbx_strand_id
1 'polypeptide(L)'
;MSSLPPANAEYDLVFAGGGTAACVIAGRLAAADHSLRILEAGSPTNDLLAHIQPARFIHHLHPSAGTVRFHAGTPSKSLDGRSLMVPCGQCLGGGSSVNFAMYTRPSTSDYDDWETIHKNPGWGSKDLIPLMKKTETYQVKPDAPTHGYDGPLKVSNGGIYTNVGQQYLDVATRFDTARKPGEDVNDLASVNIYGDDLWCPMLNIVGAHLCRWIDKETGRRSDVPHHFIYNQQDNTCNLHIVTGALVKRVFFDGKRATGVEYGWNPRHHPDEDKTLVSARAKKLVAMSAGACGSPGILERSGVGRKSVLEPLGISPIVELDGVGESYQGKYLWLKCVVSLICLVHSALSGEWFKNGQGLMAHNAIDVDVKMRPTNEVELAEFGSEFKKRWDTYFEHAPDKPVLCMCQSAM
;
A
#
# COMPACT_ATOMS: atom_id res chain seq x y z
N MET A 1 -20.27 -15.51 8.53
CA MET A 1 -19.19 -16.52 8.56
C MET A 1 -19.13 -17.15 7.19
N SER A 2 -18.07 -16.91 6.41
CA SER A 2 -17.92 -17.52 5.08
C SER A 2 -17.45 -18.97 5.27
N SER A 3 -18.29 -19.95 4.92
CA SER A 3 -17.81 -21.33 4.73
C SER A 3 -16.88 -21.38 3.53
N LEU A 4 -15.94 -22.35 3.49
CA LEU A 4 -15.26 -22.65 2.23
C LEU A 4 -16.32 -22.95 1.16
N PRO A 5 -16.17 -22.41 -0.06
CA PRO A 5 -16.95 -22.84 -1.21
C PRO A 5 -16.89 -24.36 -1.35
N PRO A 6 -17.93 -24.99 -1.94
CA PRO A 6 -17.87 -26.39 -2.30
C PRO A 6 -16.60 -26.73 -3.09
N ALA A 7 -16.04 -27.92 -2.87
CA ALA A 7 -14.90 -28.38 -3.65
C ALA A 7 -15.21 -28.32 -5.15
N ASN A 8 -14.28 -27.81 -5.96
CA ASN A 8 -14.45 -27.54 -7.39
C ASN A 8 -15.53 -26.49 -7.73
N ALA A 9 -15.81 -25.55 -6.83
CA ALA A 9 -16.65 -24.40 -7.17
C ALA A 9 -16.09 -23.68 -8.41
N GLU A 10 -16.96 -23.39 -9.38
CA GLU A 10 -16.60 -22.70 -10.61
C GLU A 10 -16.88 -21.20 -10.52
N TYR A 11 -15.90 -20.43 -10.97
CA TYR A 11 -15.91 -18.97 -11.04
C TYR A 11 -15.49 -18.52 -12.44
N ASP A 12 -15.84 -17.31 -12.83
CA ASP A 12 -15.30 -16.71 -14.06
C ASP A 12 -13.86 -16.24 -13.84
N LEU A 13 -13.64 -15.58 -12.70
CA LEU A 13 -12.34 -15.08 -12.27
C LEU A 13 -12.03 -15.54 -10.85
N VAL A 14 -10.76 -15.90 -10.62
CA VAL A 14 -10.26 -16.23 -9.27
C VAL A 14 -9.03 -15.38 -8.98
N PHE A 15 -9.04 -14.68 -7.85
CA PHE A 15 -7.88 -13.94 -7.37
C PHE A 15 -7.07 -14.79 -6.38
N ALA A 16 -5.79 -14.95 -6.68
CA ALA A 16 -4.83 -15.51 -5.75
C ALA A 16 -4.26 -14.39 -4.87
N GLY A 17 -5.07 -13.95 -3.89
CA GLY A 17 -4.66 -13.05 -2.81
C GLY A 17 -5.53 -11.80 -2.64
N GLY A 18 -5.97 -11.62 -1.39
CA GLY A 18 -6.80 -10.56 -0.79
C GLY A 18 -6.37 -9.10 -0.87
N GLY A 19 -5.40 -8.75 -1.73
CA GLY A 19 -4.62 -7.52 -1.59
C GLY A 19 -5.31 -6.26 -2.12
N THR A 20 -4.69 -5.10 -1.91
CA THR A 20 -5.13 -3.79 -2.45
C THR A 20 -5.48 -3.88 -3.94
N ALA A 21 -4.61 -4.46 -4.78
CA ALA A 21 -4.85 -4.56 -6.22
C ALA A 21 -6.02 -5.48 -6.56
N ALA A 22 -6.11 -6.66 -5.92
CA ALA A 22 -7.20 -7.60 -6.14
C ALA A 22 -8.55 -6.97 -5.80
N CYS A 23 -8.67 -6.32 -4.64
CA CYS A 23 -9.92 -5.68 -4.22
C CYS A 23 -10.36 -4.57 -5.20
N VAL A 24 -9.43 -3.76 -5.75
CA VAL A 24 -9.78 -2.76 -6.78
C VAL A 24 -10.31 -3.44 -8.05
N ILE A 25 -9.60 -4.44 -8.56
CA ILE A 25 -9.96 -5.12 -9.82
C ILE A 25 -11.28 -5.89 -9.63
N ALA A 26 -11.39 -6.68 -8.57
CA ALA A 26 -12.58 -7.46 -8.24
C ALA A 26 -13.80 -6.56 -8.07
N GLY A 27 -13.69 -5.48 -7.29
CA GLY A 27 -14.79 -4.54 -7.07
C GLY A 27 -15.23 -3.80 -8.33
N ARG A 28 -14.30 -3.41 -9.19
CA ARG A 28 -14.62 -2.76 -10.47
C ARG A 28 -15.28 -3.73 -11.45
N LEU A 29 -14.79 -4.97 -11.56
CA LEU A 29 -15.37 -5.99 -12.44
C LEU A 29 -16.74 -6.45 -11.95
N ALA A 30 -16.92 -6.65 -10.65
CA ALA A 30 -18.20 -7.02 -10.07
C ALA A 30 -19.29 -5.97 -10.31
N ALA A 31 -18.93 -4.68 -10.22
CA ALA A 31 -19.82 -3.56 -10.51
C ALA A 31 -20.13 -3.41 -12.00
N ALA A 32 -19.18 -3.74 -12.87
CA ALA A 32 -19.34 -3.59 -14.32
C ALA A 32 -20.12 -4.76 -14.97
N ASP A 33 -20.00 -5.96 -14.40
CA ASP A 33 -20.67 -7.16 -14.91
C ASP A 33 -21.10 -8.08 -13.75
N HIS A 34 -22.38 -8.01 -13.41
CA HIS A 34 -23.01 -8.81 -12.38
C HIS A 34 -23.11 -10.31 -12.72
N SER A 35 -22.76 -10.73 -13.93
CA SER A 35 -22.69 -12.16 -14.27
C SER A 35 -21.40 -12.83 -13.79
N LEU A 36 -20.35 -12.06 -13.51
CA LEU A 36 -19.03 -12.60 -13.16
C LEU A 36 -18.99 -13.12 -11.74
N ARG A 37 -18.72 -14.41 -11.58
CA ARG A 37 -18.41 -15.00 -10.27
C ARG A 37 -16.95 -14.78 -9.92
N ILE A 38 -16.67 -14.08 -8.82
CA ILE A 38 -15.31 -13.70 -8.40
C ILE A 38 -15.01 -14.26 -7.01
N LEU A 39 -13.81 -14.85 -6.81
CA LEU A 39 -13.33 -15.33 -5.51
C LEU A 39 -12.14 -14.51 -4.99
N GLU A 40 -12.20 -14.05 -3.74
CA GLU A 40 -11.16 -13.27 -3.05
C GLU A 40 -10.88 -13.80 -1.63
N ALA A 41 -9.61 -13.78 -1.15
CA ALA A 41 -9.23 -14.38 0.13
C ALA A 41 -8.36 -13.51 1.06
N GLY A 42 -8.84 -13.24 2.28
CA GLY A 42 -8.10 -12.53 3.34
C GLY A 42 -8.92 -12.38 4.62
N SER A 43 -8.30 -12.24 5.79
CA SER A 43 -9.04 -12.10 7.05
C SER A 43 -9.95 -10.86 7.06
N PRO A 44 -11.14 -10.93 7.69
CA PRO A 44 -12.12 -9.86 7.59
C PRO A 44 -11.61 -8.58 8.25
N THR A 45 -11.93 -7.45 7.64
CA THR A 45 -11.57 -6.10 8.13
C THR A 45 -12.79 -5.21 8.37
N ASN A 46 -13.99 -5.70 8.01
CA ASN A 46 -15.21 -4.91 7.94
C ASN A 46 -15.58 -4.29 9.30
N ASP A 47 -15.66 -2.96 9.35
CA ASP A 47 -16.08 -2.15 10.50
C ASP A 47 -15.35 -2.42 11.84
N LEU A 48 -14.19 -3.07 11.79
CA LEU A 48 -13.36 -3.28 12.98
C LEU A 48 -12.57 -2.00 13.28
N LEU A 49 -12.66 -1.49 14.51
CA LEU A 49 -11.99 -0.24 14.94
C LEU A 49 -10.50 -0.22 14.62
N ALA A 50 -9.81 -1.36 14.78
CA ALA A 50 -8.39 -1.50 14.47
C ALA A 50 -8.04 -1.11 13.03
N HIS A 51 -8.95 -1.34 12.08
CA HIS A 51 -8.78 -0.99 10.67
C HIS A 51 -9.33 0.40 10.34
N ILE A 52 -10.51 0.75 10.86
CA ILE A 52 -11.23 1.96 10.41
C ILE A 52 -10.80 3.25 11.11
N GLN A 53 -10.15 3.17 12.29
CA GLN A 53 -9.57 4.35 12.96
C GLN A 53 -8.09 4.48 12.59
N PRO A 54 -7.69 5.46 11.77
CA PRO A 54 -6.33 5.61 11.26
C PRO A 54 -5.23 5.54 12.32
N ALA A 55 -5.43 6.16 13.49
CA ALA A 55 -4.42 6.23 14.55
C ALA A 55 -3.99 4.87 15.12
N ARG A 56 -4.79 3.82 14.91
CA ARG A 56 -4.51 2.47 15.42
C ARG A 56 -3.50 1.69 14.59
N PHE A 57 -3.00 2.23 13.48
CA PHE A 57 -2.22 1.45 12.52
C PHE A 57 -1.00 0.73 13.15
N ILE A 58 -0.37 1.31 14.19
CA ILE A 58 0.79 0.71 14.86
C ILE A 58 0.45 -0.60 15.59
N HIS A 59 -0.83 -0.77 15.99
CA HIS A 59 -1.33 -2.00 16.60
C HIS A 59 -1.13 -3.22 15.69
N HIS A 60 -1.20 -3.04 14.37
CA HIS A 60 -1.04 -4.14 13.41
C HIS A 60 0.38 -4.73 13.40
N LEU A 61 1.38 -4.01 13.91
CA LEU A 61 2.74 -4.51 14.04
C LEU A 61 2.92 -5.38 15.29
N HIS A 62 1.96 -5.38 16.21
CA HIS A 62 2.03 -6.26 17.38
C HIS A 62 1.91 -7.73 16.94
N PRO A 63 2.78 -8.64 17.41
CA PRO A 63 2.78 -10.04 16.97
C PRO A 63 1.44 -10.77 17.12
N SER A 64 0.62 -10.39 18.12
CA SER A 64 -0.70 -10.99 18.34
C SER A 64 -1.82 -10.43 17.46
N ALA A 65 -1.60 -9.33 16.73
CA ALA A 65 -2.66 -8.69 15.94
C ALA A 65 -3.08 -9.53 14.72
N GLY A 66 -2.21 -10.43 14.24
CA GLY A 66 -2.52 -11.38 13.17
C GLY A 66 -2.80 -10.78 11.78
N THR A 67 -2.77 -9.46 11.65
CA THR A 67 -3.15 -8.70 10.43
C THR A 67 -1.95 -8.37 9.54
N VAL A 68 -0.73 -8.69 9.99
CA VAL A 68 0.54 -8.53 9.25
C VAL A 68 1.34 -9.83 9.34
N ARG A 69 1.98 -10.19 8.24
CA ARG A 69 3.00 -11.24 8.16
C ARG A 69 4.38 -10.61 8.11
N PHE A 70 5.29 -11.08 8.95
CA PHE A 70 6.69 -10.67 8.90
C PHE A 70 7.51 -11.69 8.12
N HIS A 71 8.19 -11.23 7.07
CA HIS A 71 9.13 -12.03 6.30
C HIS A 71 10.54 -11.73 6.80
N ALA A 72 11.21 -12.75 7.35
CA ALA A 72 12.58 -12.63 7.81
C ALA A 72 13.54 -12.90 6.65
N GLY A 73 14.46 -11.96 6.38
CA GLY A 73 15.58 -12.17 5.48
C GLY A 73 16.69 -13.00 6.14
N THR A 74 17.65 -13.48 5.36
CA THR A 74 18.86 -14.08 5.92
C THR A 74 19.71 -13.00 6.62
N PRO A 75 20.43 -13.32 7.72
CA PRO A 75 21.41 -12.43 8.31
C PRO A 75 22.37 -11.84 7.26
N SER A 76 22.59 -10.53 7.29
CA SER A 76 23.42 -9.84 6.31
C SER A 76 24.60 -9.13 6.95
N LYS A 77 25.79 -9.27 6.35
CA LYS A 77 26.99 -8.50 6.74
C LYS A 77 26.78 -7.00 6.58
N SER A 78 26.03 -6.57 5.56
CA SER A 78 25.68 -5.16 5.34
C SER A 78 24.77 -4.57 6.42
N LEU A 79 24.21 -5.41 7.30
CA LEU A 79 23.37 -5.02 8.43
C LEU A 79 23.97 -5.45 9.77
N ASP A 80 25.30 -5.61 9.83
CA ASP A 80 26.05 -6.07 11.01
C ASP A 80 25.55 -7.41 11.57
N GLY A 81 25.23 -8.34 10.68
CA GLY A 81 24.73 -9.67 11.03
C GLY A 81 23.24 -9.73 11.39
N ARG A 82 22.50 -8.62 11.29
CA ARG A 82 21.06 -8.62 11.53
C ARG A 82 20.29 -9.24 10.35
N SER A 83 19.15 -9.85 10.69
CA SER A 83 18.11 -10.24 9.74
C SER A 83 17.11 -9.09 9.59
N LEU A 84 16.84 -8.70 8.35
CA LEU A 84 15.81 -7.70 8.05
C LEU A 84 14.43 -8.34 8.16
N MET A 85 13.52 -7.68 8.87
CA MET A 85 12.12 -8.07 8.96
C MET A 85 11.28 -7.19 8.03
N VAL A 86 10.58 -7.81 7.08
CA VAL A 86 9.71 -7.14 6.12
C VAL A 86 8.24 -7.44 6.46
N PRO A 87 7.50 -6.50 7.07
CA PRO A 87 6.07 -6.65 7.32
C PRO A 87 5.25 -6.51 6.03
N CYS A 88 4.26 -7.37 5.84
CA CYS A 88 3.29 -7.32 4.75
C CYS A 88 1.88 -7.53 5.28
N GLY A 89 0.90 -6.76 4.81
CA GLY A 89 -0.50 -6.93 5.23
C GLY A 89 -1.03 -8.34 4.93
N GLN A 90 -1.66 -8.97 5.92
CA GLN A 90 -2.24 -10.31 5.86
C GLN A 90 -3.71 -10.27 6.31
N CYS A 91 -4.50 -9.45 5.62
CA CYS A 91 -5.94 -9.31 5.78
C CYS A 91 -6.55 -8.84 4.46
N LEU A 92 -7.89 -8.82 4.35
CA LEU A 92 -8.56 -8.29 3.17
C LEU A 92 -8.20 -6.81 2.97
N GLY A 93 -7.86 -6.42 1.74
CA GLY A 93 -7.32 -5.09 1.40
C GLY A 93 -5.81 -4.97 1.59
N GLY A 94 -5.14 -6.00 2.12
CA GLY A 94 -3.69 -6.04 2.30
C GLY A 94 -3.16 -4.82 3.04
N GLY A 95 -2.20 -4.12 2.41
CA GLY A 95 -1.58 -2.93 2.99
C GLY A 95 -2.57 -1.78 3.22
N SER A 96 -3.59 -1.60 2.38
CA SER A 96 -4.53 -0.46 2.54
C SER A 96 -5.25 -0.47 3.89
N SER A 97 -5.53 -1.66 4.43
CA SER A 97 -6.24 -1.86 5.70
C SER A 97 -5.38 -1.72 6.94
N VAL A 98 -4.04 -1.60 6.81
CA VAL A 98 -3.09 -1.62 7.95
C VAL A 98 -1.94 -0.62 7.86
N ASN A 99 -1.76 0.04 6.71
CA ASN A 99 -0.64 0.98 6.48
C ASN A 99 -0.78 2.26 7.32
N PHE A 100 0.23 3.13 7.21
CA PHE A 100 0.30 4.40 7.94
C PHE A 100 -0.71 5.46 7.43
N ALA A 101 -1.58 5.11 6.48
CA ALA A 101 -2.52 5.99 5.80
C ALA A 101 -1.86 7.23 5.15
N MET A 102 -0.54 7.22 4.90
CA MET A 102 0.13 8.29 4.19
C MET A 102 -0.30 8.30 2.72
N TYR A 103 -0.72 9.45 2.22
CA TYR A 103 -0.91 9.67 0.80
C TYR A 103 0.39 10.18 0.21
N THR A 104 0.97 9.42 -0.73
CA THR A 104 2.16 9.84 -1.43
C THR A 104 2.09 9.31 -2.86
N ARG A 105 2.38 10.16 -3.84
CA ARG A 105 2.44 9.75 -5.25
C ARG A 105 3.88 9.72 -5.77
N PRO A 106 4.23 8.75 -6.64
CA PRO A 106 5.49 8.75 -7.38
C PRO A 106 5.60 9.94 -8.32
N SER A 107 6.81 10.21 -8.80
CA SER A 107 7.03 11.26 -9.79
C SER A 107 6.65 10.78 -11.20
N THR A 108 6.37 11.70 -12.12
CA THR A 108 5.99 11.34 -13.50
C THR A 108 7.02 10.42 -14.18
N SER A 109 8.30 10.71 -14.01
CA SER A 109 9.39 9.94 -14.61
C SER A 109 9.54 8.53 -14.03
N ASP A 110 8.93 8.21 -12.88
CA ASP A 110 8.90 6.82 -12.39
C ASP A 110 8.05 5.92 -13.29
N TYR A 111 6.95 6.46 -13.82
CA TYR A 111 6.06 5.74 -14.74
C TYR A 111 6.57 5.79 -16.18
N ASP A 112 7.13 6.93 -16.60
CA ASP A 112 7.72 7.04 -17.94
C ASP A 112 8.91 6.09 -18.11
N ASP A 113 9.67 5.80 -17.05
CA ASP A 113 10.70 4.77 -17.06
C ASP A 113 10.12 3.37 -17.33
N TRP A 114 8.92 3.04 -16.79
CA TRP A 114 8.28 1.77 -17.09
C TRP A 114 7.98 1.61 -18.58
N GLU A 115 7.46 2.66 -19.21
CA GLU A 115 7.18 2.65 -20.64
C GLU A 115 8.45 2.66 -21.49
N THR A 116 9.37 3.58 -21.20
CA THR A 116 10.48 3.90 -22.10
C THR A 116 11.73 3.05 -21.83
N ILE A 117 12.08 2.79 -20.56
CA ILE A 117 13.24 1.98 -20.18
C ILE A 117 12.86 0.50 -20.16
N HIS A 118 11.76 0.17 -19.47
CA HIS A 118 11.33 -1.22 -19.29
C HIS A 118 10.42 -1.74 -20.41
N LYS A 119 10.10 -0.91 -21.41
CA LYS A 119 9.35 -1.29 -22.62
C LYS A 119 7.95 -1.83 -22.32
N ASN A 120 7.25 -1.22 -21.37
CA ASN A 120 5.88 -1.53 -21.00
C ASN A 120 4.91 -0.45 -21.54
N PRO A 121 4.49 -0.51 -22.81
CA PRO A 121 3.61 0.51 -23.39
C PRO A 121 2.28 0.59 -22.65
N GLY A 122 1.76 1.82 -22.48
CA GLY A 122 0.53 2.08 -21.75
C GLY A 122 0.70 2.18 -20.22
N TRP A 123 1.94 2.13 -19.73
CA TRP A 123 2.30 2.35 -18.34
C TRP A 123 3.03 3.67 -18.09
N GLY A 124 3.11 4.54 -19.12
CA GLY A 124 3.64 5.89 -18.99
C GLY A 124 2.73 6.78 -18.14
N SER A 125 3.27 7.89 -17.63
CA SER A 125 2.53 8.83 -16.77
C SER A 125 1.25 9.34 -17.44
N LYS A 126 1.30 9.61 -18.74
CA LYS A 126 0.16 10.05 -19.56
C LYS A 126 -1.04 9.10 -19.48
N ASP A 127 -0.79 7.79 -19.49
CA ASP A 127 -1.85 6.77 -19.46
C ASP A 127 -2.35 6.50 -18.03
N LEU A 128 -1.45 6.64 -17.04
CA LEU A 128 -1.77 6.33 -15.65
C LEU A 128 -2.40 7.49 -14.87
N ILE A 129 -2.07 8.75 -15.18
CA ILE A 129 -2.67 9.92 -14.51
C ILE A 129 -4.21 9.90 -14.55
N PRO A 130 -4.88 9.62 -15.68
CA PRO A 130 -6.33 9.47 -15.71
C PRO A 130 -6.86 8.39 -14.76
N LEU A 131 -6.12 7.29 -14.59
CA LEU A 131 -6.48 6.21 -13.66
C LEU A 131 -6.26 6.60 -12.19
N MET A 132 -5.24 7.41 -11.90
CA MET A 132 -5.06 8.01 -10.57
C MET A 132 -6.26 8.91 -10.23
N LYS A 133 -6.62 9.83 -11.13
CA LYS A 133 -7.79 10.71 -10.96
C LYS A 133 -9.10 9.93 -10.81
N LYS A 134 -9.25 8.82 -11.52
CA LYS A 134 -10.43 7.92 -11.40
C LYS A 134 -10.52 7.20 -10.04
N THR A 135 -9.40 7.09 -9.31
CA THR A 135 -9.30 6.30 -8.08
C THR A 135 -9.63 7.13 -6.84
N GLU A 136 -9.30 8.42 -6.84
CA GLU A 136 -9.41 9.28 -5.66
C GLU A 136 -10.53 10.33 -5.74
N THR A 137 -11.03 10.72 -4.56
CA THR A 137 -11.66 11.99 -4.27
C THR A 137 -10.71 12.77 -3.38
N TYR A 138 -10.13 13.84 -3.92
CA TYR A 138 -9.20 14.73 -3.24
C TYR A 138 -9.99 15.82 -2.49
N GLN A 139 -10.01 15.73 -1.15
CA GLN A 139 -10.82 16.59 -0.26
C GLN A 139 -9.99 17.74 0.38
N VAL A 140 -8.81 18.02 -0.18
CA VAL A 140 -7.86 19.02 0.34
C VAL A 140 -8.08 20.37 -0.34
N LYS A 141 -7.95 20.42 -1.67
CA LYS A 141 -8.14 21.62 -2.48
C LYS A 141 -8.93 21.27 -3.74
N PRO A 142 -9.92 22.09 -4.15
CA PRO A 142 -10.65 21.87 -5.40
C PRO A 142 -9.76 22.13 -6.62
N ASP A 143 -10.07 21.46 -7.73
CA ASP A 143 -9.52 21.70 -9.08
C ASP A 143 -7.99 21.63 -9.22
N ALA A 144 -7.29 21.02 -8.26
CA ALA A 144 -5.87 20.68 -8.40
C ALA A 144 -5.64 19.80 -9.66
N PRO A 145 -4.70 20.15 -10.57
CA PRO A 145 -4.70 19.65 -11.95
C PRO A 145 -4.57 18.13 -12.10
N THR A 146 -3.75 17.52 -11.24
CA THR A 146 -3.40 16.09 -11.32
C THR A 146 -4.28 15.23 -10.42
N HIS A 147 -5.25 15.80 -9.70
CA HIS A 147 -6.09 15.11 -8.73
C HIS A 147 -7.50 14.78 -9.22
N GLY A 148 -8.07 13.72 -8.64
CA GLY A 148 -9.45 13.27 -8.88
C GLY A 148 -10.44 13.75 -7.82
N TYR A 149 -11.72 13.90 -8.20
CA TYR A 149 -12.77 14.39 -7.28
C TYR A 149 -13.99 13.47 -7.17
N ASP A 150 -14.04 12.41 -7.98
CA ASP A 150 -15.19 11.50 -8.05
C ASP A 150 -14.82 10.03 -7.76
N GLY A 151 -13.53 9.76 -7.51
CA GLY A 151 -13.03 8.43 -7.26
C GLY A 151 -13.43 7.90 -5.87
N PRO A 152 -13.51 6.58 -5.68
CA PRO A 152 -14.06 6.01 -4.46
C PRO A 152 -13.18 6.24 -3.22
N LEU A 153 -11.84 6.30 -3.35
CA LEU A 153 -10.93 6.47 -2.21
C LEU A 153 -10.82 7.95 -1.81
N LYS A 154 -10.93 8.26 -0.53
CA LYS A 154 -10.91 9.62 -0.01
C LYS A 154 -9.50 10.01 0.47
N VAL A 155 -9.07 11.21 0.09
CA VAL A 155 -7.79 11.79 0.46
C VAL A 155 -8.02 13.12 1.17
N SER A 156 -7.48 13.28 2.38
CA SER A 156 -7.66 14.50 3.16
C SER A 156 -6.48 14.80 4.09
N ASN A 157 -6.55 15.93 4.79
CA ASN A 157 -5.63 16.29 5.86
C ASN A 157 -6.00 15.64 7.22
N GLY A 158 -6.84 14.60 7.22
CA GLY A 158 -7.29 13.94 8.45
C GLY A 158 -8.22 14.82 9.31
N GLY A 159 -8.48 14.37 10.54
CA GLY A 159 -9.43 15.00 11.46
C GLY A 159 -8.84 16.01 12.46
N ILE A 160 -7.52 16.25 12.42
CA ILE A 160 -6.83 17.24 13.26
C ILE A 160 -5.46 17.58 12.67
N TYR A 161 -4.95 18.79 12.93
CA TYR A 161 -3.55 19.14 12.73
C TYR A 161 -2.84 19.23 14.08
N THR A 162 -1.71 18.53 14.25
CA THR A 162 -0.99 18.59 15.52
C THR A 162 -0.07 19.79 15.60
N ASN A 163 0.11 20.32 16.81
CA ASN A 163 1.07 21.40 17.06
C ASN A 163 2.52 21.00 16.74
N VAL A 164 2.83 19.70 16.75
CA VAL A 164 4.19 19.19 16.47
C VAL A 164 4.55 19.39 14.99
N GLY A 165 3.59 19.24 14.08
CA GLY A 165 3.80 19.53 12.66
C GLY A 165 4.21 20.99 12.42
N GLN A 166 3.48 21.92 13.03
CA GLN A 166 3.81 23.35 12.94
C GLN A 166 5.19 23.65 13.54
N GLN A 167 5.47 23.13 14.74
CA GLN A 167 6.75 23.34 15.41
C GLN A 167 7.91 22.80 14.58
N TYR A 168 7.72 21.66 13.91
CA TYR A 168 8.72 21.09 13.02
C TYR A 168 9.01 22.02 11.85
N LEU A 169 7.99 22.57 11.18
CA LEU A 169 8.20 23.53 10.10
C LEU A 169 8.90 24.79 10.57
N ASP A 170 8.41 25.39 11.66
CA ASP A 170 8.94 26.65 12.19
C ASP A 170 10.44 26.55 12.46
N VAL A 171 10.91 25.36 12.86
CA VAL A 171 12.32 25.05 13.06
C VAL A 171 12.99 24.70 11.72
N ALA A 172 12.44 23.76 10.96
CA ALA A 172 13.02 23.26 9.72
C ALA A 172 13.32 24.39 8.73
N THR A 173 12.38 25.32 8.51
CA THR A 173 12.56 26.44 7.56
C THR A 173 13.57 27.49 8.02
N ARG A 174 14.01 27.47 9.29
CA ARG A 174 15.11 28.32 9.79
C ARG A 174 16.48 27.71 9.53
N PHE A 175 16.57 26.37 9.53
CA PHE A 175 17.82 25.65 9.33
C PHE A 175 18.04 25.26 7.86
N ASP A 176 16.97 24.87 7.17
CA ASP A 176 16.96 24.56 5.74
C ASP A 176 16.39 25.75 4.98
N THR A 177 17.28 26.65 4.58
CA THR A 177 16.92 27.83 3.77
C THR A 177 16.84 27.52 2.27
N ALA A 178 17.25 26.32 1.86
CA ALA A 178 17.29 25.90 0.47
C ALA A 178 15.94 25.33 0.00
N ARG A 179 15.18 24.69 0.90
CA ARG A 179 13.83 24.17 0.63
C ARG A 179 12.78 25.12 1.19
N LYS A 180 11.68 25.30 0.45
CA LYS A 180 10.59 26.22 0.84
C LYS A 180 9.28 25.45 1.01
N PRO A 181 8.32 25.98 1.78
CA PRO A 181 6.95 25.49 1.75
C PRO A 181 6.37 25.57 0.32
N GLY A 182 5.55 24.60 -0.07
CA GLY A 182 4.87 24.57 -1.37
C GLY A 182 3.59 23.73 -1.34
N GLU A 183 2.59 24.11 -2.15
CA GLU A 183 1.19 23.73 -1.93
C GLU A 183 0.83 22.25 -2.09
N ASP A 184 1.63 21.46 -2.81
CA ASP A 184 1.34 20.03 -3.06
C ASP A 184 2.61 19.26 -3.39
N VAL A 185 3.11 18.49 -2.43
CA VAL A 185 4.24 17.56 -2.62
C VAL A 185 3.87 16.32 -3.44
N ASN A 186 2.60 16.14 -3.75
CA ASN A 186 2.02 15.01 -4.49
C ASN A 186 1.40 15.46 -5.82
N ASP A 187 1.95 16.51 -6.43
CA ASP A 187 1.57 16.95 -7.78
C ASP A 187 2.16 16.10 -8.91
N LEU A 188 2.98 15.09 -8.58
CA LEU A 188 3.78 14.20 -9.45
C LEU A 188 5.11 14.79 -9.97
N ALA A 189 5.51 15.99 -9.56
CA ALA A 189 6.71 16.65 -10.08
C ALA A 189 7.58 17.29 -8.98
N SER A 190 6.93 17.80 -7.93
CA SER A 190 7.55 18.62 -6.91
C SER A 190 8.51 17.83 -6.02
N VAL A 191 9.68 18.42 -5.84
CA VAL A 191 10.76 17.97 -4.95
C VAL A 191 11.41 19.20 -4.31
N ASN A 192 12.08 19.01 -3.19
CA ASN A 192 12.70 20.06 -2.39
C ASN A 192 11.73 21.15 -1.89
N ILE A 193 10.47 20.77 -1.70
CA ILE A 193 9.47 21.58 -1.01
C ILE A 193 8.98 20.86 0.24
N TYR A 194 8.78 21.61 1.32
CA TYR A 194 7.97 21.14 2.44
C TYR A 194 6.51 21.23 2.02
N GLY A 195 5.73 20.15 2.12
CA GLY A 195 4.31 20.20 1.75
C GLY A 195 3.60 21.28 2.56
N ASP A 196 2.76 22.10 1.94
CA ASP A 196 2.10 23.29 2.48
C ASP A 196 0.64 23.34 2.00
N ASP A 197 -0.06 22.22 2.17
CA ASP A 197 -1.38 22.02 1.56
C ASP A 197 -2.52 22.81 2.27
N LEU A 198 -2.23 23.80 3.14
CA LEU A 198 -3.26 24.68 3.73
C LEU A 198 -2.75 26.07 4.18
N TRP A 199 -3.25 27.12 3.53
CA TRP A 199 -3.42 28.42 4.17
C TRP A 199 -4.66 28.37 5.08
N CYS A 200 -4.52 28.63 6.39
CA CYS A 200 -5.66 28.80 7.29
C CYS A 200 -6.00 30.29 7.46
N PRO A 201 -7.01 30.83 6.74
CA PRO A 201 -7.32 32.26 6.80
C PRO A 201 -7.88 32.70 8.17
N MET A 202 -8.41 31.78 8.97
CA MET A 202 -8.94 32.09 10.30
C MET A 202 -7.83 32.27 11.35
N LEU A 203 -6.69 31.60 11.18
CA LEU A 203 -5.57 31.66 12.11
C LEU A 203 -4.37 32.47 11.59
N ASN A 204 -4.38 32.87 10.32
CA ASN A 204 -3.27 33.59 9.67
C ASN A 204 -1.93 32.84 9.80
N ILE A 205 -1.98 31.51 9.67
CA ILE A 205 -0.83 30.59 9.81
C ILE A 205 -0.73 29.72 8.55
N VAL A 206 0.52 29.47 8.15
CA VAL A 206 0.96 28.58 7.06
C VAL A 206 1.25 27.21 7.68
N GLY A 207 0.50 26.19 7.27
CA GLY A 207 0.59 24.84 7.85
C GLY A 207 0.87 23.78 6.79
N ALA A 208 1.97 23.06 6.97
CA ALA A 208 2.27 21.87 6.18
C ALA A 208 1.31 20.75 6.49
N HIS A 209 0.62 20.22 5.48
CA HIS A 209 -0.23 19.04 5.65
C HIS A 209 0.20 17.94 4.71
N LEU A 210 0.73 16.86 5.27
CA LEU A 210 0.78 15.59 4.57
C LEU A 210 -0.66 15.11 4.34
N CYS A 211 -1.03 14.93 3.08
CA CYS A 211 -2.26 14.25 2.69
C CYS A 211 -2.32 12.81 3.22
N ARG A 212 -3.53 12.30 3.47
CA ARG A 212 -3.75 10.96 4.05
C ARG A 212 -4.90 10.24 3.36
N TRP A 213 -4.83 8.92 3.32
CA TRP A 213 -5.94 8.04 2.95
C TRP A 213 -6.96 7.96 4.10
N ILE A 214 -7.57 9.10 4.41
CA ILE A 214 -8.58 9.30 5.46
C ILE A 214 -9.68 10.14 4.85
N ASP A 215 -10.92 9.73 5.05
CA ASP A 215 -12.07 10.54 4.66
C ASP A 215 -12.28 11.69 5.64
N LYS A 216 -12.29 12.93 5.12
CA LYS A 216 -12.50 14.16 5.88
C LYS A 216 -13.83 14.18 6.63
N GLU A 217 -14.87 13.59 6.04
CA GLU A 217 -16.23 13.65 6.56
C GLU A 217 -16.46 12.65 7.69
N THR A 218 -15.98 11.42 7.50
CA THR A 218 -16.22 10.34 8.46
C THR A 218 -15.06 10.11 9.43
N GLY A 219 -13.87 10.65 9.15
CA GLY A 219 -12.65 10.35 9.90
C GLY A 219 -12.16 8.92 9.79
N ARG A 220 -12.77 8.13 8.90
CA ARG A 220 -12.43 6.72 8.70
C ARG A 220 -11.22 6.63 7.77
N ARG A 221 -10.43 5.58 7.97
CA ARG A 221 -9.45 5.12 6.98
C ARG A 221 -10.16 4.91 5.64
N SER A 222 -9.59 5.45 4.57
CA SER A 222 -10.00 5.16 3.20
C SER A 222 -9.26 3.92 2.68
N ASP A 223 -9.66 2.73 3.14
CA ASP A 223 -9.11 1.46 2.64
C ASP A 223 -9.89 0.90 1.44
N VAL A 224 -9.23 0.05 0.66
CA VAL A 224 -9.83 -0.48 -0.58
C VAL A 224 -11.07 -1.36 -0.32
N PRO A 225 -11.08 -2.30 0.65
CA PRO A 225 -12.26 -3.11 0.92
C PRO A 225 -13.53 -2.31 1.18
N HIS A 226 -13.52 -1.28 2.03
CA HIS A 226 -14.73 -0.49 2.30
C HIS A 226 -15.25 0.27 1.05
N HIS A 227 -14.35 0.67 0.15
CA HIS A 227 -14.68 1.49 -1.01
C HIS A 227 -14.92 0.71 -2.32
N PHE A 228 -14.55 -0.56 -2.37
CA PHE A 228 -14.70 -1.40 -3.57
C PHE A 228 -15.43 -2.72 -3.33
N ILE A 229 -15.49 -3.21 -2.11
CA ILE A 229 -15.98 -4.56 -1.79
C ILE A 229 -17.20 -4.47 -0.86
N TYR A 230 -17.03 -3.91 0.33
CA TYR A 230 -18.08 -3.88 1.35
C TYR A 230 -19.23 -2.94 0.98
N ASN A 231 -18.95 -1.84 0.25
CA ASN A 231 -19.99 -0.96 -0.28
C ASN A 231 -20.87 -1.58 -1.38
N GLN A 232 -20.57 -2.81 -1.81
CA GLN A 232 -21.34 -3.54 -2.83
C GLN A 232 -21.97 -4.83 -2.30
N GLN A 233 -21.75 -5.21 -1.03
CA GLN A 233 -22.14 -6.52 -0.50
C GLN A 233 -23.64 -6.81 -0.62
N ASP A 234 -24.49 -5.81 -0.43
CA ASP A 234 -25.95 -5.98 -0.52
C ASP A 234 -26.46 -6.01 -1.98
N ASN A 235 -25.64 -5.55 -2.93
CA ASN A 235 -26.02 -5.32 -4.33
C ASN A 235 -25.37 -6.30 -5.32
N THR A 236 -24.46 -7.17 -4.87
CA THR A 236 -23.68 -8.05 -5.76
C THR A 236 -23.69 -9.50 -5.31
N CYS A 237 -24.62 -10.29 -5.84
CA CYS A 237 -24.64 -11.74 -5.63
C CYS A 237 -23.48 -12.49 -6.33
N ASN A 238 -22.65 -11.76 -7.10
CA ASN A 238 -21.64 -12.30 -7.99
C ASN A 238 -20.20 -12.20 -7.44
N LEU A 239 -19.97 -11.40 -6.40
CA LEU A 239 -18.68 -11.31 -5.72
C LEU A 239 -18.66 -12.19 -4.46
N HIS A 240 -17.85 -13.24 -4.47
CA HIS A 240 -17.70 -14.17 -3.35
C HIS A 240 -16.37 -13.92 -2.62
N ILE A 241 -16.45 -13.65 -1.32
CA ILE A 241 -15.28 -13.39 -0.48
C ILE A 241 -15.13 -14.56 0.50
N VAL A 242 -13.97 -15.20 0.49
CA VAL A 242 -13.63 -16.30 1.39
C VAL A 242 -12.54 -15.81 2.34
N THR A 243 -12.97 -15.31 3.48
CA THR A 243 -12.01 -14.76 4.44
C THR A 243 -11.21 -15.85 5.14
N GLY A 244 -9.98 -15.55 5.56
CA GLY A 244 -9.16 -16.50 6.32
C GLY A 244 -8.61 -17.70 5.52
N ALA A 245 -8.70 -17.68 4.18
CA ALA A 245 -8.10 -18.70 3.30
C ALA A 245 -6.68 -18.33 2.85
N LEU A 246 -5.84 -19.34 2.63
CA LEU A 246 -4.49 -19.23 2.08
C LEU A 246 -4.37 -20.00 0.77
N VAL A 247 -4.09 -19.30 -0.32
CA VAL A 247 -3.81 -19.93 -1.62
C VAL A 247 -2.46 -20.63 -1.59
N LYS A 248 -2.48 -21.93 -1.87
CA LYS A 248 -1.30 -22.78 -1.91
C LYS A 248 -0.61 -22.68 -3.26
N ARG A 249 -1.35 -22.90 -4.35
CA ARG A 249 -0.84 -22.91 -5.72
C ARG A 249 -1.95 -22.64 -6.74
N VAL A 250 -1.55 -22.27 -7.94
CA VAL A 250 -2.36 -22.27 -9.17
C VAL A 250 -2.21 -23.65 -9.82
N PHE A 251 -3.28 -24.20 -10.36
CA PHE A 251 -3.22 -25.41 -11.18
C PHE A 251 -3.51 -25.11 -12.65
N PHE A 252 -2.94 -25.93 -13.52
CA PHE A 252 -2.86 -25.67 -14.95
C PHE A 252 -3.41 -26.84 -15.78
N ASP A 253 -3.90 -26.49 -16.96
CA ASP A 253 -4.19 -27.38 -18.08
C ASP A 253 -3.23 -27.00 -19.22
N GLY A 254 -2.16 -27.78 -19.40
CA GLY A 254 -1.01 -27.37 -20.19
C GLY A 254 -0.38 -26.10 -19.62
N LYS A 255 -0.41 -25.00 -20.40
CA LYS A 255 0.05 -23.67 -19.97
C LYS A 255 -1.07 -22.73 -19.53
N ARG A 256 -2.33 -23.18 -19.57
CA ARG A 256 -3.48 -22.37 -19.16
C ARG A 256 -3.74 -22.54 -17.67
N ALA A 257 -3.74 -21.46 -16.90
CA ALA A 257 -4.20 -21.47 -15.52
C ALA A 257 -5.70 -21.75 -15.48
N THR A 258 -6.14 -22.72 -14.67
CA THR A 258 -7.55 -23.16 -14.60
C THR A 258 -8.16 -23.04 -13.21
N GLY A 259 -7.40 -22.58 -12.22
CA GLY A 259 -7.92 -22.29 -10.89
C GLY A 259 -6.82 -22.28 -9.83
N VAL A 260 -7.26 -22.27 -8.57
CA VAL A 260 -6.37 -22.25 -7.40
C VAL A 260 -6.75 -23.33 -6.40
N GLU A 261 -5.73 -23.86 -5.73
CA GLU A 261 -5.90 -24.66 -4.52
C GLU A 261 -5.60 -23.80 -3.29
N TYR A 262 -6.47 -23.89 -2.29
CA TYR A 262 -6.38 -23.11 -1.07
C TYR A 262 -6.92 -23.91 0.12
N GLY A 263 -6.57 -23.50 1.32
CA GLY A 263 -7.10 -24.06 2.56
C GLY A 263 -7.20 -22.99 3.63
N TRP A 264 -7.68 -23.37 4.80
CA TRP A 264 -7.74 -22.46 5.93
C TRP A 264 -6.35 -21.98 6.35
N ASN A 265 -6.25 -20.69 6.68
CA ASN A 265 -5.05 -20.13 7.25
C ASN A 265 -4.97 -20.52 8.74
N PRO A 266 -3.99 -21.34 9.16
CA PRO A 266 -3.91 -21.82 10.54
C PRO A 266 -3.73 -20.72 11.59
N ARG A 267 -3.33 -19.50 11.17
CA ARG A 267 -3.24 -18.34 12.06
C ARG A 267 -4.61 -17.81 12.48
N HIS A 268 -5.61 -17.91 11.61
CA HIS A 268 -6.98 -17.43 11.88
C HIS A 268 -7.93 -18.57 12.23
N HIS A 269 -7.60 -19.78 11.76
CA HIS A 269 -8.39 -20.98 11.92
C HIS A 269 -7.48 -22.15 12.35
N PRO A 270 -6.93 -22.11 13.59
CA PRO A 270 -5.97 -23.12 14.06
C PRO A 270 -6.59 -24.50 14.25
N ASP A 271 -7.89 -24.55 14.56
CA ASP A 271 -8.63 -25.77 14.86
C ASP A 271 -9.34 -26.38 13.64
N GLU A 272 -9.31 -25.68 12.50
CA GLU A 272 -9.90 -26.17 11.25
C GLU A 272 -9.00 -27.21 10.57
N ASP A 273 -9.63 -28.08 9.79
CA ASP A 273 -8.90 -29.08 9.01
C ASP A 273 -8.02 -28.42 7.93
N LYS A 274 -6.85 -29.02 7.70
CA LYS A 274 -5.83 -28.55 6.75
C LYS A 274 -6.12 -29.03 5.32
N THR A 275 -7.29 -29.62 5.07
CA THR A 275 -7.71 -30.05 3.74
C THR A 275 -7.68 -28.88 2.77
N LEU A 276 -7.08 -29.13 1.60
CA LEU A 276 -7.08 -28.19 0.50
C LEU A 276 -8.34 -28.41 -0.35
N VAL A 277 -8.95 -27.29 -0.75
CA VAL A 277 -10.06 -27.24 -1.68
C VAL A 277 -9.65 -26.51 -2.95
N SER A 278 -10.36 -26.78 -4.04
CA SER A 278 -10.12 -26.17 -5.35
C SER A 278 -11.23 -25.18 -5.71
N ALA A 279 -10.85 -24.07 -6.32
CA ALA A 279 -11.75 -23.18 -7.05
C ALA A 279 -11.29 -23.07 -8.50
N ARG A 280 -12.18 -23.37 -9.45
CA ARG A 280 -11.90 -23.34 -10.89
C ARG A 280 -12.23 -21.96 -11.46
N ALA A 281 -11.41 -21.49 -12.40
CA ALA A 281 -11.62 -20.26 -13.15
C ALA A 281 -11.89 -20.57 -14.62
N LYS A 282 -13.01 -20.07 -15.16
CA LYS A 282 -13.37 -20.24 -16.57
C LYS A 282 -12.58 -19.31 -17.49
N LYS A 283 -12.28 -18.11 -17.03
CA LYS A 283 -11.68 -17.04 -17.85
C LYS A 283 -10.29 -16.65 -17.36
N LEU A 284 -10.12 -16.32 -16.08
CA LEU A 284 -8.86 -15.76 -15.59
C LEU A 284 -8.52 -16.19 -14.15
N VAL A 285 -7.25 -16.53 -13.93
CA VAL A 285 -6.65 -16.56 -12.59
C VAL A 285 -5.72 -15.35 -12.48
N ALA A 286 -5.99 -14.45 -11.54
CA ALA A 286 -5.20 -13.25 -11.31
C ALA A 286 -4.32 -13.41 -10.06
N MET A 287 -3.01 -13.24 -10.22
CA MET A 287 -2.06 -13.27 -9.10
C MET A 287 -2.04 -11.91 -8.38
N SER A 288 -2.29 -11.89 -7.07
CA SER A 288 -2.37 -10.64 -6.29
C SER A 288 -2.00 -10.80 -4.81
N ALA A 289 -1.14 -11.76 -4.49
CA ALA A 289 -0.65 -12.03 -3.12
C ALA A 289 0.51 -11.11 -2.67
N GLY A 290 0.71 -9.98 -3.34
CA GLY A 290 1.78 -9.01 -3.06
C GLY A 290 3.18 -9.49 -3.47
N ALA A 291 4.17 -8.61 -3.33
CA ALA A 291 5.55 -8.86 -3.76
C ALA A 291 6.22 -10.04 -3.03
N CYS A 292 5.90 -10.25 -1.74
CA CYS A 292 6.46 -11.35 -0.96
C CYS A 292 5.62 -12.65 -1.05
N GLY A 293 4.34 -12.58 -1.42
CA GLY A 293 3.46 -13.74 -1.47
C GLY A 293 3.33 -14.36 -2.87
N SER A 294 3.26 -13.52 -3.91
CA SER A 294 3.01 -13.99 -5.28
C SER A 294 4.11 -14.89 -5.84
N PRO A 295 5.42 -14.59 -5.67
CA PRO A 295 6.47 -15.46 -6.16
C PRO A 295 6.41 -16.87 -5.57
N GLY A 296 6.22 -16.98 -4.25
CA GLY A 296 6.12 -18.29 -3.61
C GLY A 296 4.90 -19.10 -4.05
N ILE A 297 3.80 -18.45 -4.43
CA ILE A 297 2.66 -19.17 -5.06
C ILE A 297 3.06 -19.64 -6.46
N LEU A 298 3.65 -18.77 -7.29
CA LEU A 298 4.10 -19.13 -8.64
C LEU A 298 5.07 -20.31 -8.63
N GLU A 299 6.08 -20.28 -7.76
CA GLU A 299 7.06 -21.35 -7.62
C GLU A 299 6.40 -22.68 -7.23
N ARG A 300 5.53 -22.67 -6.22
CA ARG A 300 4.74 -23.87 -5.83
C ARG A 300 3.78 -24.35 -6.91
N SER A 301 3.52 -23.53 -7.92
CA SER A 301 2.68 -23.84 -9.07
C SER A 301 3.49 -24.33 -10.28
N GLY A 302 4.82 -24.40 -10.18
CA GLY A 302 5.70 -24.80 -11.27
C GLY A 302 6.11 -23.65 -12.21
N VAL A 303 5.96 -22.38 -11.79
CA VAL A 303 6.41 -21.22 -12.55
C VAL A 303 7.56 -20.55 -11.79
N GLY A 304 8.80 -20.72 -12.25
CA GLY A 304 9.98 -20.19 -11.58
C GLY A 304 11.29 -20.80 -12.07
N ARG A 305 12.38 -20.51 -11.35
CA ARG A 305 13.72 -21.00 -11.70
C ARG A 305 13.83 -22.51 -11.48
N LYS A 306 14.24 -23.25 -12.51
CA LYS A 306 14.39 -24.71 -12.44
C LYS A 306 15.24 -25.20 -11.27
N SER A 307 16.38 -24.56 -11.00
CA SER A 307 17.29 -24.93 -9.90
C SER A 307 16.71 -24.71 -8.50
N VAL A 308 15.67 -23.89 -8.36
CA VAL A 308 14.90 -23.73 -7.11
C VAL A 308 13.81 -24.80 -7.01
N LEU A 309 13.14 -25.11 -8.13
CA LEU A 309 11.96 -25.97 -8.17
C LEU A 309 12.27 -27.47 -8.08
N GLU A 310 13.27 -27.96 -8.83
CA GLU A 310 13.57 -29.40 -8.90
C GLU A 310 13.97 -30.03 -7.55
N PRO A 311 14.81 -29.40 -6.71
CA PRO A 311 15.13 -29.93 -5.39
C PRO A 311 13.91 -30.06 -4.46
N LEU A 312 12.83 -29.32 -4.73
CA LEU A 312 11.58 -29.36 -3.99
C LEU A 312 10.57 -30.37 -4.57
N GLY A 313 10.97 -31.14 -5.59
CA GLY A 313 10.10 -32.10 -6.28
C GLY A 313 9.04 -31.45 -7.16
N ILE A 314 9.23 -30.18 -7.54
CA ILE A 314 8.30 -29.43 -8.39
C ILE A 314 8.83 -29.42 -9.82
N SER A 315 8.09 -30.01 -10.75
CA SER A 315 8.41 -29.93 -12.18
C SER A 315 8.03 -28.54 -12.74
N PRO A 316 8.97 -27.81 -13.38
CA PRO A 316 8.64 -26.52 -14.00
C PRO A 316 7.66 -26.69 -15.18
N ILE A 317 6.55 -25.94 -15.13
CA ILE A 317 5.62 -25.72 -16.25
C ILE A 317 6.17 -24.60 -17.16
N VAL A 318 6.69 -23.55 -16.53
CA VAL A 318 7.36 -22.43 -17.19
C VAL A 318 8.62 -22.10 -16.41
N GLU A 319 9.77 -22.20 -17.06
CA GLU A 319 11.04 -21.76 -16.51
C GLU A 319 11.12 -20.23 -16.62
N LEU A 320 11.20 -19.56 -15.46
CA LEU A 320 11.23 -18.11 -15.39
C LEU A 320 12.09 -17.64 -14.20
N ASP A 321 13.35 -17.35 -14.50
CA ASP A 321 14.38 -17.10 -13.49
C ASP A 321 14.18 -15.84 -12.65
N GLY A 322 13.35 -14.90 -13.14
CA GLY A 322 13.03 -13.66 -12.43
C GLY A 322 11.99 -13.81 -11.33
N VAL A 323 11.30 -14.96 -11.23
CA VAL A 323 10.32 -15.19 -10.15
C VAL A 323 11.06 -15.24 -8.82
N GLY A 324 10.68 -14.35 -7.89
CA GLY A 324 11.27 -14.26 -6.55
C GLY A 324 12.50 -13.36 -6.47
N GLU A 325 12.95 -12.80 -7.60
CA GLU A 325 14.15 -11.99 -7.69
C GLU A 325 13.86 -10.49 -7.74
N SER A 326 14.93 -9.69 -7.73
CA SER A 326 14.88 -8.23 -7.88
C SER A 326 13.95 -7.54 -6.87
N TYR A 327 13.89 -8.06 -5.64
CA TYR A 327 13.16 -7.43 -4.56
C TYR A 327 13.64 -5.99 -4.36
N GLN A 328 12.69 -5.06 -4.45
CA GLN A 328 12.92 -3.64 -4.21
C GLN A 328 12.01 -3.18 -3.07
N GLY A 329 12.54 -2.32 -2.21
CA GLY A 329 11.82 -1.73 -1.09
C GLY A 329 12.47 -0.43 -0.66
N LYS A 330 11.79 0.34 0.18
CA LYS A 330 12.35 1.56 0.77
C LYS A 330 12.98 1.24 2.12
N TYR A 331 14.18 1.75 2.36
CA TYR A 331 14.81 1.68 3.67
C TYR A 331 14.24 2.78 4.56
N LEU A 332 13.63 2.39 5.69
CA LEU A 332 13.11 3.32 6.68
C LEU A 332 14.07 3.39 7.86
N TRP A 333 14.41 4.62 8.27
CA TRP A 333 15.14 4.90 9.48
C TRP A 333 14.33 5.87 10.36
N LEU A 334 14.21 5.56 11.65
CA LEU A 334 13.43 6.35 12.60
C LEU A 334 14.37 6.95 13.66
N LYS A 335 14.33 8.28 13.79
CA LYS A 335 15.00 9.01 14.89
C LYS A 335 13.95 9.49 15.88
N CYS A 336 13.93 8.89 17.06
CA CYS A 336 13.05 9.35 18.13
C CYS A 336 13.72 10.51 18.89
N VAL A 337 13.03 11.65 18.99
CA VAL A 337 13.47 12.82 19.78
C VAL A 337 12.48 13.09 20.92
N VAL A 338 11.18 13.05 20.63
CA VAL A 338 10.05 13.07 21.57
C VAL A 338 8.99 12.11 21.04
N SER A 339 8.34 11.33 21.91
CA SER A 339 7.32 10.36 21.52
C SER A 339 6.00 10.64 22.26
N LEU A 340 4.89 10.68 21.51
CA LEU A 340 3.51 10.69 22.04
C LEU A 340 2.82 9.32 21.87
N ILE A 341 3.55 8.23 21.59
CA ILE A 341 3.04 6.86 21.40
C ILE A 341 2.10 6.43 22.54
N CYS A 342 2.32 6.96 23.75
CA CYS A 342 1.48 6.71 24.92
C CYS A 342 0.06 7.30 24.84
N LEU A 343 -0.25 8.17 23.86
CA LEU A 343 -1.53 8.86 23.76
C LEU A 343 -2.59 8.10 22.96
N VAL A 344 -2.25 7.15 22.08
CA VAL A 344 -3.26 6.40 21.30
C VAL A 344 -3.95 5.37 22.19
N HIS A 345 -4.88 5.86 23.00
CA HIS A 345 -5.68 5.07 23.92
C HIS A 345 -7.14 5.01 23.46
N SER A 346 -7.87 3.96 23.85
CA SER A 346 -9.30 3.83 23.55
C SER A 346 -10.12 5.04 24.01
N ALA A 347 -9.68 5.71 25.08
CA ALA A 347 -10.30 6.93 25.60
C ALA A 347 -10.36 8.09 24.57
N LEU A 348 -9.45 8.14 23.58
CA LEU A 348 -9.48 9.16 22.53
C LEU A 348 -10.54 8.90 21.45
N SER A 349 -11.22 7.74 21.48
CA SER A 349 -12.25 7.42 20.48
C SER A 349 -13.55 8.22 20.67
N GLY A 350 -13.76 8.84 21.83
CA GLY A 350 -15.00 9.56 22.13
C GLY A 350 -15.29 10.72 21.17
N GLU A 351 -14.29 11.52 20.82
CA GLU A 351 -14.43 12.60 19.84
C GLU A 351 -14.73 12.03 18.44
N TRP A 352 -13.98 11.02 18.02
CA TRP A 352 -14.17 10.36 16.74
C TRP A 352 -15.58 9.78 16.56
N PHE A 353 -16.14 9.15 17.60
CA PHE A 353 -17.53 8.66 17.55
C PHE A 353 -18.56 9.79 17.44
N LYS A 354 -18.24 10.99 17.96
CA LYS A 354 -19.15 12.13 17.96
C LYS A 354 -19.24 12.80 16.58
N ASN A 355 -18.11 12.96 15.89
CA ASN A 355 -18.05 13.77 14.67
C ASN A 355 -17.00 13.33 13.64
N GLY A 356 -16.33 12.19 13.82
CA GLY A 356 -15.26 11.72 12.92
C GLY A 356 -13.98 12.56 12.98
N GLN A 357 -13.82 13.44 13.98
CA GLN A 357 -12.63 14.30 14.10
C GLN A 357 -11.70 13.84 15.22
N GLY A 358 -10.61 14.59 15.41
CA GLY A 358 -9.66 14.39 16.49
C GLY A 358 -8.56 13.38 16.15
N LEU A 359 -7.77 13.03 17.17
CA LEU A 359 -6.54 12.25 17.00
C LEU A 359 -6.78 10.85 16.41
N MET A 360 -7.95 10.24 16.62
CA MET A 360 -8.23 8.91 16.06
C MET A 360 -8.49 8.93 14.54
N ALA A 361 -8.83 10.09 13.97
CA ALA A 361 -8.94 10.35 12.53
C ALA A 361 -7.62 10.88 11.92
N HIS A 362 -6.49 10.50 12.50
CA HIS A 362 -5.17 11.01 12.13
C HIS A 362 -4.10 9.92 12.22
N ASN A 363 -2.99 10.06 11.50
CA ASN A 363 -1.85 9.11 11.55
C ASN A 363 -0.63 9.66 12.30
N ALA A 364 -0.75 10.87 12.88
CA ALA A 364 0.29 11.58 13.61
C ALA A 364 1.56 11.87 12.79
N ILE A 365 1.43 11.92 11.46
CA ILE A 365 2.48 12.38 10.54
C ILE A 365 1.93 13.60 9.83
N ASP A 366 2.47 14.78 10.13
CA ASP A 366 1.91 16.06 9.68
C ASP A 366 2.66 16.71 8.54
N VAL A 367 3.98 16.48 8.48
CA VAL A 367 4.85 17.15 7.51
C VAL A 367 5.67 16.09 6.79
N ASP A 368 5.75 16.21 5.47
CA ASP A 368 6.69 15.49 4.64
C ASP A 368 7.44 16.41 3.70
N VAL A 369 8.57 15.90 3.23
CA VAL A 369 9.42 16.55 2.24
C VAL A 369 10.14 15.49 1.42
N LYS A 370 10.00 15.61 0.11
CA LYS A 370 10.71 14.84 -0.91
C LYS A 370 12.00 15.57 -1.24
N MET A 371 13.14 15.03 -0.83
CA MET A 371 14.43 15.72 -0.87
C MET A 371 15.35 15.24 -1.99
N ARG A 372 16.08 16.18 -2.57
CA ARG A 372 17.29 16.02 -3.38
C ARG A 372 18.41 16.91 -2.80
N PRO A 373 19.69 16.59 -3.02
CA PRO A 373 20.78 17.52 -2.77
C PRO A 373 20.53 18.86 -3.46
N THR A 374 20.79 19.96 -2.76
CA THR A 374 20.48 21.32 -3.23
C THR A 374 21.64 21.96 -3.97
N ASN A 375 22.85 21.43 -3.79
CA ASN A 375 24.08 21.91 -4.42
C ASN A 375 25.12 20.77 -4.48
N GLU A 376 26.23 21.03 -5.18
CA GLU A 376 27.31 20.04 -5.36
C GLU A 376 28.00 19.67 -4.04
N VAL A 377 28.06 20.58 -3.07
CA VAL A 377 28.67 20.32 -1.75
C VAL A 377 27.84 19.28 -1.00
N GLU A 378 26.52 19.45 -0.93
CA GLU A 378 25.62 18.45 -0.33
C GLU A 378 25.70 17.11 -1.06
N LEU A 379 25.78 17.11 -2.40
CA LEU A 379 25.90 15.87 -3.17
C LEU A 379 27.22 15.15 -2.88
N ALA A 380 28.32 15.89 -2.70
CA ALA A 380 29.62 15.33 -2.40
C ALA A 380 29.66 14.60 -1.04
N GLU A 381 28.87 15.04 -0.06
CA GLU A 381 28.75 14.40 1.27
C GLU A 381 28.17 12.97 1.22
N PHE A 382 27.40 12.62 0.17
CA PHE A 382 26.91 11.25 -0.01
C PHE A 382 28.01 10.27 -0.49
N GLY A 383 29.17 10.79 -0.87
CA GLY A 383 30.32 10.00 -1.29
C GLY A 383 30.29 9.55 -2.76
N SER A 384 31.43 9.02 -3.21
CA SER A 384 31.68 8.70 -4.62
C SER A 384 30.81 7.58 -5.18
N GLU A 385 30.44 6.58 -4.36
CA GLU A 385 29.55 5.49 -4.80
C GLU A 385 28.15 6.01 -5.08
N PHE A 386 27.61 6.90 -4.24
CA PHE A 386 26.33 7.53 -4.51
C PHE A 386 26.40 8.46 -5.73
N LYS A 387 27.51 9.20 -5.91
CA LYS A 387 27.69 10.05 -7.10
C LYS A 387 27.52 9.27 -8.41
N LYS A 388 28.05 8.05 -8.51
CA LYS A 388 27.83 7.18 -9.69
C LYS A 388 26.35 6.89 -9.91
N ARG A 389 25.60 6.63 -8.83
CA ARG A 389 24.14 6.40 -8.92
C ARG A 389 23.39 7.68 -9.26
N TRP A 390 23.83 8.83 -8.75
CA TRP A 390 23.30 10.14 -9.11
C TRP A 390 23.40 10.37 -10.62
N ASP A 391 24.60 10.23 -11.18
CA ASP A 391 24.90 10.51 -12.59
C ASP A 391 24.10 9.60 -13.53
N THR A 392 23.90 8.34 -13.12
CA THR A 392 23.21 7.34 -13.96
C THR A 392 21.70 7.31 -13.81
N TYR A 393 21.13 7.90 -12.76
CA TYR A 393 19.69 7.72 -12.44
C TYR A 393 18.96 9.00 -12.04
N PHE A 394 19.60 9.90 -11.28
CA PHE A 394 18.93 11.08 -10.73
C PHE A 394 19.24 12.37 -11.49
N GLU A 395 20.43 12.50 -12.08
CA GLU A 395 20.89 13.74 -12.72
C GLU A 395 19.94 14.22 -13.82
N HIS A 396 19.46 13.29 -14.65
CA HIS A 396 18.57 13.59 -15.78
C HIS A 396 17.08 13.45 -15.44
N ALA A 397 16.74 13.18 -14.19
CA ALA A 397 15.36 13.01 -13.71
C ALA A 397 15.10 13.97 -12.54
N PRO A 398 14.88 15.27 -12.80
CA PRO A 398 14.84 16.31 -11.77
C PRO A 398 13.68 16.15 -10.79
N ASP A 399 12.60 15.47 -11.18
CA ASP A 399 11.41 15.20 -10.37
C ASP A 399 11.59 14.02 -9.40
N LYS A 400 12.67 13.23 -9.48
CA LYS A 400 12.87 12.06 -8.61
C LYS A 400 13.50 12.42 -7.26
N PRO A 401 12.84 12.23 -6.11
CA PRO A 401 13.50 12.44 -4.83
C PRO A 401 14.50 11.32 -4.50
N VAL A 402 15.59 11.70 -3.84
CA VAL A 402 16.57 10.76 -3.27
C VAL A 402 16.10 10.23 -1.92
N LEU A 403 15.51 11.11 -1.11
CA LEU A 403 15.05 10.83 0.25
C LEU A 403 13.63 11.35 0.43
N CYS A 404 12.82 10.65 1.23
CA CYS A 404 11.62 11.22 1.79
C CYS A 404 11.81 11.31 3.31
N MET A 405 11.61 12.49 3.86
CA MET A 405 11.63 12.73 5.30
C MET A 405 10.24 13.14 5.73
N CYS A 406 9.78 12.61 6.87
CA CYS A 406 8.53 13.03 7.48
C CYS A 406 8.71 13.22 8.97
N GLN A 407 7.97 14.18 9.51
CA GLN A 407 7.84 14.35 10.95
C GLN A 407 6.70 13.47 11.44
N SER A 408 6.97 12.70 12.50
CA SER A 408 5.98 11.90 13.22
C SER A 408 5.90 12.40 14.66
N ALA A 409 4.68 12.59 15.16
CA ALA A 409 4.39 12.94 16.54
C ALA A 409 4.16 11.69 17.41
N MET A 410 4.18 10.49 16.82
CA MET A 410 4.15 9.21 17.55
C MET A 410 5.41 9.00 18.36
#